data_AF-A0A7W0FC59-F1
#
_entry.id   AF-A0A7W0FC59-F1
#
_cell.length_a   1.000
_cell.length_b   1.000
_cell.length_c   1.000
_cell.angle_alpha   90.00
_cell.angle_beta   90.00
_cell.angle_gamma   90.00
#
_symmetry.space_group_name_H-M   'P 1'
#
loop_
_entity.id
_entity.type
_entity.pdbx_description
1 polymer ?
#
loop_
_entity_poly.entity_id
_entity_poly.type
_entity_poly.pdbx_seq_one_letter_code
_entity_poly.pdbx_strand_id
1 'polypeptide(L)'
;MALFLAMQEKPFIMVESTEETAEALYRDILFFRSVLHLYETNSIFFLPEPDGPDVCGKRAEVVYKFGDGDSVVTSNDAAKAGVWLVSELKSSALMLKPHLEISRDVLEQKLVYLGYKQVPIVVEHGEFSRRGWLFDIFPSTGENPLRVEFFGDVIETIKMFDVSTQKSIRKIEEYTVLPAAEHSEASDIFSVFKDANCFYSDSIHHPCDFPQGAVVLSKFSFSGEGIDAGMLTIAGYGIYHNERKSIYKLPDAVKALTKDNRVVMVAASKGQAERLRDIFMNQDVIAPLVA
;
A
#
# COMPACT_ATOMS: atom_id res chain seq x y z
N MET A 1 -9.78 12.05 -2.37
CA MET A 1 -8.64 11.20 -2.77
C MET A 1 -9.02 9.72 -2.81
N ALA A 2 -9.51 9.13 -1.72
CA ALA A 2 -9.91 7.72 -1.67
C ALA A 2 -10.87 7.30 -2.82
N LEU A 3 -11.91 8.08 -3.09
CA LEU A 3 -12.83 7.82 -4.22
C LEU A 3 -12.12 7.79 -5.59
N PHE A 4 -11.20 8.72 -5.82
CA PHE A 4 -10.42 8.76 -7.07
C PHE A 4 -9.55 7.51 -7.23
N LEU A 5 -8.89 7.09 -6.15
CA LEU A 5 -8.06 5.88 -6.11
C LEU A 5 -8.91 4.60 -6.26
N ALA A 6 -10.10 4.56 -5.64
CA ALA A 6 -11.04 3.46 -5.76
C ALA A 6 -11.53 3.22 -7.21
N MET A 7 -11.57 4.28 -8.02
CA MET A 7 -11.99 4.23 -9.43
C MET A 7 -10.83 3.99 -10.41
N GLN A 8 -9.58 3.83 -9.93
CA GLN A 8 -8.46 3.55 -10.84
C GLN A 8 -8.56 2.13 -11.40
N GLU A 9 -8.55 2.02 -12.73
CA GLU A 9 -8.49 0.72 -13.42
C GLU A 9 -7.05 0.23 -13.62
N LYS A 10 -6.09 1.16 -13.66
CA LYS A 10 -4.66 0.84 -13.78
C LYS A 10 -4.04 0.62 -12.40
N PRO A 11 -3.06 -0.31 -12.28
CA PRO A 11 -2.32 -0.51 -11.05
C PRO A 11 -1.68 0.79 -10.59
N PHE A 12 -1.65 1.00 -9.27
CA PHE A 12 -1.02 2.17 -8.69
C PHE A 12 -0.31 1.87 -7.38
N ILE A 13 0.67 2.71 -7.05
CA ILE A 13 1.31 2.78 -5.73
C ILE A 13 0.93 4.15 -5.16
N MET A 14 0.22 4.16 -4.04
CA MET A 14 -0.12 5.37 -3.31
C MET A 14 0.74 5.47 -2.05
N VAL A 15 1.51 6.54 -1.94
CA VAL A 15 2.43 6.79 -0.82
C VAL A 15 1.92 7.97 0.02
N GLU A 16 1.62 7.69 1.28
CA GLU A 16 1.28 8.70 2.29
C GLU A 16 2.49 9.04 3.17
N SER A 17 2.39 10.13 3.94
CA SER A 17 3.48 10.58 4.80
C SER A 17 3.75 9.64 5.97
N THR A 18 2.72 8.98 6.53
CA THR A 18 2.84 8.08 7.68
C THR A 18 2.05 6.79 7.47
N GLU A 19 2.41 5.71 8.18
CA GLU A 19 1.64 4.46 8.16
C GLU A 19 0.18 4.66 8.57
N GLU A 20 -0.09 5.43 9.64
CA GLU A 20 -1.45 5.69 10.11
C GLU A 20 -2.32 6.34 9.01
N THR A 21 -1.77 7.33 8.30
CA THR A 21 -2.49 8.01 7.21
C THR A 21 -2.65 7.12 5.97
N ALA A 22 -1.66 6.28 5.68
CA ALA A 22 -1.73 5.27 4.62
C ALA A 22 -2.82 4.23 4.92
N GLU A 23 -2.89 3.72 6.15
CA GLU A 23 -3.86 2.71 6.55
C GLU A 23 -5.29 3.29 6.54
N ALA A 24 -5.47 4.51 7.05
CA ALA A 24 -6.74 5.22 7.00
C ALA A 24 -7.22 5.38 5.54
N LEU A 25 -6.33 5.81 4.64
CA LEU A 25 -6.65 5.95 3.22
C LEU A 25 -7.00 4.60 2.57
N TYR A 26 -6.24 3.55 2.88
CA TYR A 26 -6.52 2.20 2.38
C TYR A 26 -7.91 1.72 2.78
N ARG A 27 -8.30 1.91 4.06
CA ARG A 27 -9.64 1.59 4.56
C ARG A 27 -10.72 2.38 3.83
N ASP A 28 -10.51 3.67 3.60
CA ASP A 28 -11.44 4.52 2.84
C ASP A 28 -11.61 4.04 1.39
N ILE A 29 -10.52 3.64 0.72
CA ILE A 29 -10.56 3.11 -0.65
C ILE A 29 -11.41 1.84 -0.70
N LEU A 30 -11.19 0.89 0.22
CA LEU A 30 -11.98 -0.34 0.29
C LEU A 30 -13.45 -0.05 0.56
N PHE A 31 -13.75 0.92 1.42
CA PHE A 31 -15.12 1.37 1.67
C PHE A 31 -15.79 1.85 0.37
N PHE A 32 -15.14 2.74 -0.38
CA PHE A 32 -15.71 3.25 -1.64
C PHE A 32 -15.88 2.14 -2.69
N ARG A 33 -14.93 1.21 -2.80
CA ARG A 33 -15.07 0.06 -3.72
C ARG A 33 -16.27 -0.81 -3.37
N SER A 34 -16.50 -1.04 -2.08
CA SER A 34 -17.67 -1.78 -1.62
C SER A 34 -18.98 -1.05 -1.97
N VAL A 35 -19.06 0.25 -1.66
CA VAL A 35 -20.25 1.07 -1.93
C VAL A 35 -20.57 1.15 -3.42
N LEU A 36 -19.54 1.22 -4.27
CA LEU A 36 -19.69 1.30 -5.73
C LEU A 36 -19.77 -0.06 -6.42
N HIS A 37 -19.75 -1.15 -5.66
CA HIS A 37 -19.75 -2.54 -6.15
C HIS A 37 -18.61 -2.85 -7.14
N LEU A 38 -17.43 -2.27 -6.92
CA LEU A 38 -16.21 -2.48 -7.71
C LEU A 38 -15.44 -3.75 -7.29
N TYR A 39 -16.16 -4.86 -7.06
CA TYR A 39 -15.56 -6.08 -6.51
C TYR A 39 -14.73 -6.88 -7.51
N GLU A 40 -15.00 -6.74 -8.82
CA GLU A 40 -14.28 -7.44 -9.90
C GLU A 40 -13.02 -6.69 -10.38
N THR A 41 -12.76 -5.54 -9.79
CA THR A 41 -11.59 -4.70 -10.08
C THR A 41 -10.34 -5.29 -9.39
N ASN A 42 -9.14 -4.92 -9.86
CA ASN A 42 -7.85 -5.40 -9.34
C ASN A 42 -7.75 -5.26 -7.80
N SER A 43 -6.94 -6.12 -7.17
CA SER A 43 -6.79 -6.11 -5.72
C SER A 43 -6.02 -4.86 -5.28
N ILE A 44 -6.35 -4.37 -4.08
CA ILE A 44 -5.60 -3.29 -3.44
C ILE A 44 -5.05 -3.85 -2.15
N PHE A 45 -3.74 -3.71 -1.95
CA PHE A 45 -3.04 -4.15 -0.76
C PHE A 45 -2.56 -2.97 0.06
N PHE A 46 -2.42 -3.19 1.36
CA PHE A 46 -1.72 -2.29 2.25
C PHE A 46 -0.35 -2.87 2.56
N LEU A 47 0.72 -2.10 2.33
CA LEU A 47 2.07 -2.49 2.71
C LEU A 47 2.49 -1.71 3.98
N PRO A 48 2.56 -2.38 5.14
CA PRO A 48 2.94 -1.75 6.40
C PRO A 48 4.45 -1.49 6.49
N GLU A 49 4.86 -0.66 7.44
CA GLU A 49 6.26 -0.48 7.82
C GLU A 49 6.81 -1.77 8.45
N PRO A 50 8.08 -2.13 8.21
CA PRO A 50 8.63 -3.36 8.77
C PRO A 50 8.78 -3.25 10.30
N ASP A 51 8.05 -4.09 11.04
CA ASP A 51 8.13 -4.19 12.50
C ASP A 51 8.07 -5.65 12.96
N GLY A 52 9.23 -6.27 13.11
CA GLY A 52 9.33 -7.65 13.58
C GLY A 52 8.81 -8.71 12.60
N PRO A 53 8.83 -10.00 13.03
CA PRO A 53 8.61 -11.12 12.13
C PRO A 53 7.21 -11.23 11.54
N ASP A 54 6.16 -10.90 12.29
CA ASP A 54 4.79 -11.01 11.82
C ASP A 54 4.48 -9.96 10.75
N VAL A 55 4.99 -8.73 10.93
CA VAL A 55 4.83 -7.67 9.94
C VAL A 55 5.68 -7.94 8.70
N CYS A 56 6.90 -8.45 8.86
CA CYS A 56 7.69 -8.94 7.72
C CYS A 56 6.93 -10.05 6.95
N GLY A 57 6.25 -10.96 7.66
CA GLY A 57 5.38 -11.97 7.05
C GLY A 57 4.23 -11.36 6.25
N LYS A 58 3.54 -10.35 6.80
CA LYS A 58 2.47 -9.62 6.10
C LYS A 58 3.01 -8.90 4.85
N ARG A 59 4.17 -8.26 4.94
CA ARG A 59 4.85 -7.60 3.80
C ARG A 59 5.21 -8.62 2.71
N ALA A 60 5.78 -9.76 3.10
CA ALA A 60 6.05 -10.86 2.18
C ALA A 60 4.75 -11.40 1.55
N GLU A 61 3.67 -11.52 2.31
CA GLU A 61 2.38 -11.99 1.78
C GLU A 61 1.83 -11.05 0.70
N VAL A 62 1.94 -9.73 0.89
CA VAL A 62 1.57 -8.72 -0.11
C VAL A 62 2.33 -8.99 -1.41
N VAL A 63 3.67 -9.07 -1.33
CA VAL A 63 4.52 -9.31 -2.51
C VAL A 63 4.25 -10.67 -3.16
N TYR A 64 3.98 -11.70 -2.36
CA TYR A 64 3.72 -13.06 -2.85
C TYR A 64 2.41 -13.14 -3.64
N LYS A 65 1.38 -12.45 -3.16
CA LYS A 65 0.05 -12.40 -3.79
C LYS A 65 -0.04 -11.40 -4.94
N PHE A 66 0.85 -10.41 -4.98
CA PHE A 66 0.79 -9.33 -5.96
C PHE A 66 0.90 -9.84 -7.40
N GLY A 67 -0.04 -9.42 -8.25
CA GLY A 67 0.00 -9.57 -9.70
C GLY A 67 0.09 -8.24 -10.44
N ASP A 68 0.40 -8.28 -11.74
CA ASP A 68 0.67 -7.09 -12.58
C ASP A 68 -0.47 -6.06 -12.65
N GLY A 69 -1.68 -6.38 -12.19
CA GLY A 69 -2.82 -5.46 -12.12
C GLY A 69 -3.08 -4.84 -10.75
N ASP A 70 -2.48 -5.36 -9.68
CA ASP A 70 -2.82 -4.98 -8.33
C ASP A 70 -2.25 -3.61 -7.94
N SER A 71 -2.80 -3.01 -6.88
CA SER A 71 -2.36 -1.71 -6.38
C SER A 71 -1.91 -1.80 -4.93
N VAL A 72 -1.03 -0.90 -4.50
CA VAL A 72 -0.55 -0.82 -3.12
C VAL A 72 -0.78 0.57 -2.56
N VAL A 73 -1.20 0.62 -1.29
CA VAL A 73 -1.18 1.81 -0.44
C VAL A 73 -0.14 1.59 0.65
N THR A 74 0.74 2.57 0.88
CA THR A 74 1.85 2.43 1.82
C THR A 74 2.31 3.79 2.35
N SER A 75 3.17 3.80 3.36
CA SER A 75 3.82 5.02 3.86
C SER A 75 5.13 5.28 3.13
N ASN A 76 5.64 6.51 3.26
CA ASN A 76 6.94 6.91 2.75
C ASN A 76 8.09 6.03 3.27
N ASP A 77 8.02 5.64 4.54
CA ASP A 77 9.09 4.87 5.18
C ASP A 77 8.98 3.38 4.78
N ALA A 78 7.76 2.84 4.71
CA ALA A 78 7.49 1.49 4.20
C ALA A 78 7.85 1.31 2.73
N ALA A 79 7.68 2.34 1.90
CA ALA A 79 8.03 2.31 0.48
C ALA A 79 9.55 2.26 0.24
N LYS A 80 10.33 2.88 1.13
CA LYS A 80 11.80 2.88 1.10
C LYS A 80 12.38 1.64 1.78
N ALA A 81 11.64 1.05 2.70
CA ALA A 81 12.00 -0.24 3.27
C ALA A 81 12.02 -1.28 2.13
N GLY A 82 13.14 -1.99 2.02
CA GLY A 82 13.28 -3.05 1.04
C GLY A 82 12.20 -4.12 1.20
N VAL A 83 11.77 -4.67 0.08
CA VAL A 83 10.92 -5.86 -0.02
C VAL A 83 11.66 -6.98 -0.73
N TRP A 84 11.27 -8.21 -0.45
CA TRP A 84 11.71 -9.37 -1.23
C TRP A 84 11.39 -9.19 -2.72
N LEU A 85 12.27 -9.65 -3.60
CA LEU A 85 11.96 -9.75 -5.01
C LEU A 85 10.90 -10.84 -5.24
N VAL A 86 9.91 -10.59 -6.10
CA VAL A 86 8.80 -11.54 -6.36
C VAL A 86 9.33 -12.91 -6.81
N SER A 87 10.36 -12.94 -7.67
CA SER A 87 10.97 -14.18 -8.13
C SER A 87 11.65 -14.95 -7.01
N GLU A 88 12.41 -14.26 -6.16
CA GLU A 88 13.11 -14.87 -5.03
C GLU A 88 12.11 -15.38 -4.00
N LEU A 89 11.13 -14.54 -3.64
CA LEU A 89 10.11 -14.89 -2.67
C LEU A 89 9.31 -16.14 -3.10
N LYS A 90 8.91 -16.21 -4.37
CA LYS A 90 8.21 -17.39 -4.91
C LYS A 90 9.09 -18.64 -4.91
N SER A 91 10.39 -18.51 -5.16
CA SER A 91 11.32 -19.64 -5.14
C SER A 91 11.72 -20.09 -3.73
N SER A 92 11.69 -19.17 -2.77
CA SER A 92 12.15 -19.38 -1.40
C SER A 92 11.01 -19.76 -0.45
N ALA A 93 9.76 -19.47 -0.82
CA ALA A 93 8.57 -19.89 -0.08
C ALA A 93 8.60 -21.40 0.19
N LEU A 94 8.51 -21.77 1.46
CA LEU A 94 8.68 -23.14 1.91
C LEU A 94 7.31 -23.79 2.11
N MET A 95 6.88 -24.55 1.10
CA MET A 95 5.65 -25.35 1.18
C MET A 95 5.90 -26.65 1.95
N LEU A 96 5.32 -26.76 3.13
CA LEU A 96 5.35 -27.95 3.97
C LEU A 96 4.06 -28.75 3.79
N LYS A 97 4.19 -30.05 3.55
CA LYS A 97 3.07 -30.99 3.49
C LYS A 97 3.53 -32.39 3.89
N PRO A 98 2.64 -33.27 4.40
CA PRO A 98 2.95 -34.67 4.57
C PRO A 98 3.47 -35.30 3.27
N HIS A 99 4.34 -36.31 3.41
CA HIS A 99 5.02 -37.02 2.33
C HIS A 99 6.03 -36.20 1.52
N LEU A 100 6.31 -34.95 1.91
CA LEU A 100 7.43 -34.20 1.33
C LEU A 100 8.76 -34.83 1.78
N GLU A 101 9.58 -35.22 0.80
CA GLU A 101 10.95 -35.69 1.03
C GLU A 101 11.90 -34.49 1.12
N ILE A 102 12.34 -34.19 2.34
CA ILE A 102 13.26 -33.10 2.67
C ILE A 102 14.05 -33.49 3.91
N SER A 103 15.37 -33.41 3.85
CA SER A 103 16.18 -33.68 5.03
C SER A 103 16.01 -32.56 6.08
N ARG A 104 16.16 -32.94 7.35
CA ARG A 104 16.03 -32.00 8.47
C ARG A 104 17.05 -30.86 8.40
N ASP A 105 18.25 -31.14 7.92
CA ASP A 105 19.30 -30.13 7.78
C ASP A 105 18.95 -29.12 6.67
N VAL A 106 18.35 -29.58 5.56
CA VAL A 106 17.88 -28.68 4.50
C VAL A 106 16.70 -27.83 4.97
N LEU A 107 15.76 -28.41 5.74
CA LEU A 107 14.67 -27.63 6.32
C LEU A 107 15.20 -26.52 7.24
N GLU A 108 16.13 -26.85 8.12
CA GLU A 108 16.77 -25.88 9.04
C GLU A 108 17.45 -24.74 8.28
N GLN A 109 18.25 -25.07 7.25
CA GLN A 109 18.89 -24.06 6.41
C GLN A 109 17.89 -23.15 5.69
N LYS A 110 16.78 -23.71 5.18
CA LYS A 110 15.72 -22.92 4.54
C LYS A 110 15.03 -21.98 5.53
N LEU A 111 14.75 -22.43 6.76
CA LEU A 111 14.16 -21.60 7.80
C LEU A 111 15.09 -20.43 8.17
N VAL A 112 16.39 -20.70 8.37
CA VAL A 112 17.39 -19.66 8.65
C VAL A 112 17.49 -18.66 7.51
N TYR A 113 17.49 -19.14 6.25
CA TYR A 113 17.50 -18.27 5.08
C TYR A 113 16.26 -17.37 4.99
N LEU A 114 15.09 -17.89 5.39
CA LEU A 114 13.85 -17.13 5.49
C LEU A 114 13.83 -16.16 6.69
N GLY A 115 14.91 -16.03 7.46
CA GLY A 115 15.02 -15.13 8.60
C GLY A 115 14.48 -15.69 9.91
N TYR A 116 14.19 -17.00 9.99
CA TYR A 116 13.72 -17.61 11.22
C TYR A 116 14.85 -17.83 12.22
N LYS A 117 14.56 -17.59 13.49
CA LYS A 117 15.50 -17.74 14.60
C LYS A 117 15.34 -19.11 15.26
N GLN A 118 16.45 -19.83 15.40
CA GLN A 118 16.46 -21.08 16.16
C GLN A 118 16.43 -20.80 17.66
N VAL A 119 15.48 -21.41 18.36
CA VAL A 119 15.29 -21.27 19.81
C VAL A 119 15.04 -22.62 20.48
N PRO A 120 15.23 -22.74 21.81
CA PRO A 120 14.94 -23.98 22.53
C PRO A 120 13.44 -24.33 22.58
N ILE A 121 12.59 -23.31 22.70
CA ILE A 121 11.12 -23.41 22.77
C ILE A 121 10.54 -22.28 21.95
N VAL A 122 9.62 -22.60 21.06
CA VAL A 122 8.95 -21.65 20.17
C VAL A 122 7.82 -20.94 20.91
N VAL A 123 7.86 -19.60 20.92
CA VAL A 123 6.89 -18.73 21.59
C VAL A 123 6.41 -17.61 20.68
N GLU A 124 7.27 -17.07 19.81
CA GLU A 124 6.95 -15.90 18.96
C GLU A 124 7.04 -16.22 17.47
N HIS A 125 6.37 -15.41 16.64
CA HIS A 125 6.47 -15.48 15.17
C HIS A 125 7.93 -15.40 14.72
N GLY A 126 8.28 -16.15 13.67
CA GLY A 126 9.65 -16.17 13.15
C GLY A 126 10.61 -17.03 13.96
N GLU A 127 10.13 -17.77 14.96
CA GLU A 127 10.96 -18.73 15.70
C GLU A 127 10.79 -20.15 15.18
N PHE A 128 11.83 -20.96 15.33
CA PHE A 128 11.74 -22.41 15.17
C PHE A 128 12.62 -23.16 16.18
N SER A 129 12.28 -24.42 16.46
CA SER A 129 13.10 -25.33 17.26
C SER A 129 13.23 -26.67 16.56
N ARG A 130 14.36 -27.33 16.76
CA ARG A 130 14.62 -28.69 16.26
C ARG A 130 14.89 -29.62 17.43
N ARG A 131 14.09 -30.68 17.55
CA ARG A 131 14.17 -31.67 18.63
C ARG A 131 14.10 -33.08 18.05
N GLY A 132 15.26 -33.64 17.69
CA GLY A 132 15.35 -34.96 17.09
C GLY A 132 14.65 -35.04 15.73
N TRP A 133 13.44 -35.59 15.72
CA TRP A 133 12.59 -35.76 14.53
C TRP A 133 11.43 -34.75 14.47
N LEU A 134 11.43 -33.76 15.35
CA LEU A 134 10.41 -32.72 15.42
C LEU A 134 11.01 -31.37 15.06
N PHE A 135 10.28 -30.62 14.25
CA PHE A 135 10.46 -29.18 14.10
C PHE A 135 9.23 -28.48 14.64
N ASP A 136 9.41 -27.56 15.57
CA ASP A 136 8.36 -26.58 15.86
C ASP A 136 8.71 -25.29 15.13
N ILE A 137 7.76 -24.68 14.42
CA ILE A 137 7.96 -23.49 13.61
C ILE A 137 6.79 -22.57 13.91
N PHE A 138 7.01 -21.30 14.27
CA PHE A 138 5.94 -20.31 14.32
C PHE A 138 5.99 -19.46 13.05
N PRO A 139 5.15 -19.75 12.04
CA PRO A 139 5.21 -19.04 10.78
C PRO A 139 4.90 -17.56 10.96
N SER A 140 5.57 -16.69 10.22
CA SER A 140 5.38 -15.24 10.26
C SER A 140 3.95 -14.79 9.93
N THR A 141 3.20 -15.57 9.15
CA THR A 141 1.79 -15.28 8.81
C THR A 141 0.78 -16.21 9.50
N GLY A 142 1.25 -17.09 10.40
CA GLY A 142 0.41 -18.10 11.04
C GLY A 142 -0.27 -17.60 12.31
N GLU A 143 -1.51 -18.03 12.56
CA GLU A 143 -2.15 -17.79 13.87
C GLU A 143 -1.61 -18.70 14.96
N ASN A 144 -1.15 -19.90 14.60
CA ASN A 144 -0.64 -20.91 15.52
C ASN A 144 0.67 -21.50 15.00
N PRO A 145 1.61 -21.87 15.88
CA PRO A 145 2.81 -22.58 15.47
C PRO A 145 2.50 -24.01 15.01
N LEU A 146 3.41 -24.53 14.19
CA LEU A 146 3.35 -25.82 13.54
C LEU A 146 4.36 -26.76 14.19
N ARG A 147 3.96 -28.00 14.43
CA ARG A 147 4.82 -29.13 14.77
C ARG A 147 4.88 -30.06 13.57
N VAL A 148 6.06 -30.16 12.98
CA VAL A 148 6.38 -31.01 11.82
C VAL A 148 7.11 -32.24 12.33
N GLU A 149 6.51 -33.41 12.14
CA GLU A 149 7.05 -34.70 12.58
C GLU A 149 7.68 -35.41 11.38
N PHE A 150 8.91 -35.90 11.55
CA PHE A 150 9.70 -36.58 10.51
C PHE A 150 9.81 -38.08 10.76
N PHE A 151 9.80 -38.84 9.67
CA PHE A 151 10.25 -40.23 9.63
C PHE A 151 11.38 -40.35 8.60
N GLY A 152 12.63 -40.42 9.08
CA GLY A 152 13.79 -40.26 8.20
C GLY A 152 13.83 -38.85 7.61
N ASP A 153 13.93 -38.75 6.29
CA ASP A 153 13.94 -37.49 5.54
C ASP A 153 12.58 -37.18 4.90
N VAL A 154 11.49 -37.71 5.48
CA VAL A 154 10.13 -37.47 5.00
C VAL A 154 9.29 -36.85 6.11
N ILE A 155 8.54 -35.80 5.76
CA ILE A 155 7.52 -35.23 6.66
C ILE A 155 6.38 -36.24 6.79
N GLU A 156 6.18 -36.76 8.00
CA GLU A 156 5.12 -37.73 8.29
C GLU A 156 3.79 -37.02 8.61
N THR A 157 3.82 -35.97 9.42
CA THR A 157 2.61 -35.25 9.83
C THR A 157 2.94 -33.81 10.20
N ILE A 158 2.00 -32.91 9.95
CA ILE A 158 2.05 -31.52 10.41
C ILE A 158 0.85 -31.25 11.31
N LYS A 159 1.09 -30.67 12.49
CA LYS A 159 0.05 -30.31 13.46
C LYS A 159 0.19 -28.85 13.85
N MET A 160 -0.90 -28.11 13.96
CA MET A 160 -0.90 -26.87 14.75
C MET A 160 -0.80 -27.23 16.23
N PHE A 161 -0.13 -26.40 17.03
CA PHE A 161 -0.08 -26.56 18.48
C PHE A 161 -0.31 -25.23 19.21
N ASP A 162 -0.82 -25.31 20.43
CA ASP A 162 -1.07 -24.15 21.27
C ASP A 162 0.24 -23.70 21.93
N VAL A 163 0.62 -22.44 21.71
CA VAL A 163 1.90 -21.90 22.18
C VAL A 163 2.03 -21.90 23.71
N SER A 164 0.94 -21.72 24.44
CA SER A 164 0.95 -21.62 25.90
C SER A 164 1.07 -22.99 26.57
N THR A 165 0.38 -24.01 26.03
CA THR A 165 0.34 -25.36 26.58
C THR A 165 1.32 -26.32 25.92
N GLN A 166 1.87 -25.94 24.76
CA GLN A 166 2.75 -26.76 23.92
C GLN A 166 2.12 -28.06 23.42
N LYS A 167 0.78 -28.15 23.45
CA LYS A 167 -0.01 -29.32 23.05
C LYS A 167 -0.54 -29.15 21.63
N SER A 168 -0.53 -30.23 20.85
CA SER A 168 -1.12 -30.25 19.51
C SER A 168 -2.62 -29.98 19.56
N ILE A 169 -3.09 -29.18 18.60
CA ILE A 169 -4.49 -28.80 18.42
C ILE A 169 -5.13 -29.69 17.34
N ARG A 170 -4.65 -29.57 16.09
CA ARG A 170 -5.19 -30.30 14.93
C ARG A 170 -4.13 -30.56 13.88
N LYS A 171 -4.33 -31.60 13.06
CA LYS A 171 -3.51 -31.86 11.87
C LYS A 171 -3.85 -30.89 10.75
N ILE A 172 -2.88 -30.60 9.90
CA ILE A 172 -3.05 -29.84 8.66
C ILE A 172 -2.36 -30.56 7.49
N GLU A 173 -2.91 -30.41 6.30
CA GLU A 173 -2.42 -31.08 5.09
C GLU A 173 -1.31 -30.30 4.39
N GLU A 174 -1.28 -28.97 4.55
CA GLU A 174 -0.23 -28.14 3.97
C GLU A 174 -0.13 -26.80 4.70
N TYR A 175 1.05 -26.18 4.61
CA TYR A 175 1.28 -24.80 5.01
C TYR A 175 2.44 -24.20 4.21
N THR A 176 2.29 -22.96 3.74
CA THR A 176 3.39 -22.23 3.08
C THR A 176 4.02 -21.27 4.07
N VAL A 177 5.27 -21.55 4.45
CA VAL A 177 6.06 -20.71 5.35
C VAL A 177 6.69 -19.58 4.53
N LEU A 178 6.29 -18.35 4.84
CA LEU A 178 6.84 -17.12 4.27
C LEU A 178 7.99 -16.57 5.13
N PRO A 179 8.84 -15.67 4.59
CA PRO A 179 9.91 -15.04 5.35
C PRO A 179 9.45 -14.38 6.66
N ALA A 180 10.34 -14.41 7.64
CA ALA A 180 10.23 -13.77 8.95
C ALA A 180 11.13 -12.52 9.08
N ALA A 181 11.89 -12.19 8.04
CA ALA A 181 12.70 -10.98 7.95
C ALA A 181 12.79 -10.51 6.50
N GLU A 182 13.15 -9.24 6.29
CA GLU A 182 13.51 -8.74 4.96
C GLU A 182 14.83 -9.33 4.47
N HIS A 183 14.97 -9.50 3.16
CA HIS A 183 16.19 -10.04 2.56
C HIS A 183 17.32 -9.00 2.54
N SER A 184 18.58 -9.44 2.59
CA SER A 184 19.73 -8.52 2.49
C SER A 184 19.84 -7.84 1.13
N GLU A 185 19.29 -8.45 0.08
CA GLU A 185 19.21 -7.91 -1.28
C GLU A 185 17.80 -7.36 -1.60
N ALA A 186 17.07 -6.94 -0.56
CA ALA A 186 15.75 -6.37 -0.74
C ALA A 186 15.79 -5.14 -1.66
N SER A 187 14.80 -5.06 -2.54
CA SER A 187 14.66 -3.95 -3.49
C SER A 187 13.51 -3.05 -3.05
N ASP A 188 13.52 -1.78 -3.44
CA ASP A 188 12.41 -0.90 -3.11
C ASP A 188 11.11 -1.34 -3.80
N ILE A 189 9.98 -0.88 -3.27
CA ILE A 189 8.66 -1.26 -3.76
C ILE A 189 8.43 -0.85 -5.23
N PHE A 190 9.05 0.24 -5.68
CA PHE A 190 8.89 0.78 -7.04
C PHE A 190 9.59 -0.08 -8.08
N SER A 191 10.71 -0.69 -7.70
CA SER A 191 11.46 -1.63 -8.53
C SER A 191 10.72 -2.95 -8.73
N VAL A 192 9.89 -3.34 -7.78
CA VAL A 192 9.05 -4.54 -7.85
C VAL A 192 7.80 -4.27 -8.69
N PHE A 193 7.24 -3.06 -8.61
CA PHE A 193 5.99 -2.68 -9.28
C PHE A 193 6.21 -1.61 -10.37
N LYS A 194 7.03 -1.93 -11.37
CA LYS A 194 7.56 -0.95 -12.36
C LYS A 194 6.49 -0.29 -13.24
N ASP A 195 5.38 -0.96 -13.51
CA ASP A 195 4.35 -0.49 -14.45
C ASP A 195 3.16 0.21 -13.75
N ALA A 196 3.24 0.39 -12.43
CA ALA A 196 2.18 1.04 -11.65
C ALA A 196 2.28 2.56 -11.69
N ASN A 197 1.13 3.24 -11.75
CA ASN A 197 1.06 4.68 -11.55
C ASN A 197 1.50 5.04 -10.12
N CYS A 198 2.44 5.96 -9.97
CA CYS A 198 2.90 6.36 -8.64
C CYS A 198 2.19 7.65 -8.20
N PHE A 199 1.43 7.58 -7.12
CA PHE A 199 0.76 8.70 -6.47
C PHE A 199 1.40 9.00 -5.12
N TYR A 200 1.58 10.29 -4.81
CA TYR A 200 2.16 10.73 -3.54
C TYR A 200 1.29 11.77 -2.88
N SER A 201 1.15 11.68 -1.56
CA SER A 201 0.51 12.72 -0.75
C SER A 201 1.37 14.00 -0.74
N ASP A 202 0.74 15.16 -0.90
CA ASP A 202 1.41 16.47 -0.80
C ASP A 202 1.92 16.80 0.61
N SER A 203 1.49 16.01 1.61
CA SER A 203 1.97 16.09 2.99
C SER A 203 3.40 15.55 3.16
N ILE A 204 4.00 14.97 2.11
CA ILE A 204 5.39 14.53 2.08
C ILE A 204 6.28 15.75 1.81
N HIS A 205 6.73 16.42 2.87
CA HIS A 205 7.44 17.71 2.81
C HIS A 205 8.93 17.63 2.37
N HIS A 206 9.47 16.45 2.16
CA HIS A 206 10.87 16.25 1.77
C HIS A 206 10.97 15.71 0.33
N PRO A 207 12.02 16.08 -0.43
CA PRO A 207 12.26 15.50 -1.74
C PRO A 207 12.55 14.02 -1.52
N CYS A 208 11.53 13.19 -1.71
CA CYS A 208 11.76 11.80 -2.01
C CYS A 208 12.30 11.76 -3.43
N ASP A 209 13.19 10.81 -3.72
CA ASP A 209 13.51 10.48 -5.11
C ASP A 209 12.24 9.89 -5.73
N PHE A 210 11.31 10.78 -6.11
CA PHE A 210 10.06 10.39 -6.74
C PHE A 210 10.43 9.71 -8.05
N PRO A 211 9.90 8.52 -8.33
CA PRO A 211 10.08 7.90 -9.64
C PRO A 211 9.57 8.84 -10.71
N GLN A 212 10.21 8.79 -11.88
CA GLN A 212 9.88 9.67 -12.99
C GLN A 212 8.40 9.48 -13.38
N GLY A 213 7.63 10.57 -13.41
CA GLY A 213 6.20 10.53 -13.72
C GLY A 213 5.26 10.39 -12.52
N ALA A 214 5.79 10.42 -11.28
CA ALA A 214 4.98 10.49 -10.08
C ALA A 214 4.00 11.69 -10.10
N VAL A 215 2.77 11.43 -9.65
CA VAL A 215 1.70 12.43 -9.52
C VAL A 215 1.49 12.75 -8.05
N VAL A 216 1.54 14.03 -7.69
CA VAL A 216 1.25 14.47 -6.32
C VAL A 216 -0.24 14.74 -6.18
N LEU A 217 -0.86 14.14 -5.18
CA LEU A 217 -2.26 14.34 -4.83
C LEU A 217 -2.34 15.22 -3.59
N SER A 218 -2.89 16.43 -3.77
CA SER A 218 -3.07 17.37 -2.67
C SER A 218 -4.35 17.14 -1.88
N LYS A 219 -4.23 17.04 -0.55
CA LYS A 219 -5.38 17.12 0.36
C LYS A 219 -5.63 18.58 0.72
N PHE A 220 -6.34 19.31 -0.13
CA PHE A 220 -6.88 20.61 0.27
C PHE A 220 -8.04 20.42 1.24
N SER A 221 -7.73 20.46 2.53
CA SER A 221 -8.73 20.59 3.59
C SER A 221 -9.33 21.99 3.54
N PHE A 222 -10.60 22.09 3.20
CA PHE A 222 -11.38 23.30 3.46
C PHE A 222 -11.97 23.19 4.87
N SER A 223 -11.60 24.11 5.75
CA SER A 223 -12.18 24.20 7.10
C SER A 223 -12.78 25.60 7.29
N GLY A 224 -14.06 25.64 7.66
CA GLY A 224 -14.85 26.83 7.89
C GLY A 224 -16.33 26.45 8.00
N GLU A 225 -17.20 27.40 8.36
CA GLU A 225 -18.64 27.21 8.13
C GLU A 225 -18.85 27.05 6.63
N GLY A 226 -19.04 25.81 6.18
CA GLY A 226 -19.52 25.53 4.84
C GLY A 226 -20.99 25.88 4.80
N ILE A 227 -21.35 26.92 4.04
CA ILE A 227 -22.74 27.17 3.69
C ILE A 227 -23.01 26.34 2.44
N ASP A 228 -23.92 25.37 2.54
CA ASP A 228 -24.57 24.85 1.34
C ASP A 228 -25.28 26.04 0.70
N ALA A 229 -24.68 26.57 -0.36
CA ALA A 229 -25.24 27.69 -1.09
C ALA A 229 -26.65 27.34 -1.62
N GLY A 230 -27.01 26.06 -1.73
CA GLY A 230 -28.22 25.64 -2.41
C GLY A 230 -28.27 26.25 -3.82
N MET A 231 -29.34 26.97 -4.13
CA MET A 231 -29.48 27.80 -5.34
C MET A 231 -28.99 29.25 -5.15
N LEU A 232 -28.08 29.54 -4.21
CA LEU A 232 -27.38 30.81 -4.14
C LEU A 232 -26.29 30.81 -5.21
N THR A 233 -26.77 31.26 -6.36
CA THR A 233 -26.06 31.32 -7.61
C THR A 233 -24.90 32.33 -7.51
N ILE A 234 -23.74 31.96 -8.06
CA ILE A 234 -22.62 32.88 -8.33
C ILE A 234 -22.91 33.87 -9.49
N ALA A 235 -24.16 33.92 -9.96
CA ALA A 235 -24.62 34.88 -10.95
C ALA A 235 -24.56 36.31 -10.38
N GLY A 236 -24.29 37.26 -11.25
CA GLY A 236 -24.02 38.65 -10.93
C GLY A 236 -22.55 38.92 -10.62
N TYR A 237 -21.72 37.90 -10.37
CA TYR A 237 -20.29 38.06 -10.12
C TYR A 237 -19.44 37.99 -11.39
N GLY A 238 -20.03 37.72 -12.57
CA GLY A 238 -19.30 37.65 -13.84
C GLY A 238 -18.56 36.31 -14.06
N ILE A 239 -18.87 35.31 -13.23
CA ILE A 239 -18.22 33.97 -13.25
C ILE A 239 -18.90 33.01 -14.21
N TYR A 240 -20.16 33.23 -14.58
CA TYR A 240 -20.77 32.44 -15.65
C TYR A 240 -20.38 32.96 -17.04
N HIS A 241 -20.30 32.05 -18.01
CA HIS A 241 -19.92 32.38 -19.38
C HIS A 241 -20.86 33.43 -20.01
N ASN A 242 -22.16 33.32 -19.74
CA ASN A 242 -23.21 34.22 -20.24
C ASN A 242 -23.19 35.62 -19.59
N GLU A 243 -22.44 35.83 -18.51
CA GLU A 243 -22.35 37.11 -17.80
C GLU A 243 -21.18 37.98 -18.27
N ARG A 244 -20.31 37.41 -19.11
CA ARG A 244 -19.11 38.08 -19.61
C ARG A 244 -19.10 38.08 -21.13
N LYS A 245 -18.68 39.21 -21.70
CA LYS A 245 -18.49 39.34 -23.16
C LYS A 245 -17.32 38.51 -23.69
N SER A 246 -16.38 38.14 -22.83
CA SER A 246 -15.19 37.38 -23.19
C SER A 246 -14.57 36.71 -21.98
N ILE A 247 -13.85 35.61 -22.19
CA ILE A 247 -13.05 34.94 -21.15
C ILE A 247 -12.00 35.87 -20.53
N TYR A 248 -11.51 36.87 -21.27
CA TYR A 248 -10.59 37.89 -20.76
C TYR A 248 -11.22 38.85 -19.76
N LYS A 249 -12.50 38.70 -19.41
CA LYS A 249 -13.16 39.43 -18.31
C LYS A 249 -13.30 38.61 -17.03
N LEU A 250 -12.94 37.33 -17.09
CA LEU A 250 -12.90 36.45 -15.92
C LEU A 250 -11.87 36.89 -14.87
N PRO A 251 -10.66 37.40 -15.22
CA PRO A 251 -9.70 37.86 -14.22
C PRO A 251 -10.23 39.00 -13.34
N ASP A 252 -10.91 39.99 -13.92
CA ASP A 252 -11.55 41.09 -13.18
C ASP A 252 -12.56 40.56 -12.14
N ALA A 253 -13.40 39.61 -12.54
CA ALA A 253 -14.41 38.99 -11.69
C ALA A 253 -13.77 38.19 -10.54
N VAL A 254 -12.76 37.38 -10.85
CA VAL A 254 -12.02 36.61 -9.83
C VAL A 254 -11.26 37.55 -8.89
N LYS A 255 -10.65 38.62 -9.40
CA LYS A 255 -9.91 39.61 -8.59
C LYS A 255 -10.82 40.28 -7.55
N ALA A 256 -12.08 40.54 -7.91
CA ALA A 256 -13.09 41.03 -6.98
C ALA A 256 -13.40 39.99 -5.88
N LEU A 257 -13.57 38.72 -6.25
CA LEU A 257 -13.82 37.64 -5.28
C LEU A 257 -12.63 37.38 -4.37
N THR A 258 -11.40 37.52 -4.87
CA THR A 258 -10.17 37.27 -4.10
C THR A 258 -9.89 38.29 -2.99
N LYS A 259 -10.63 39.41 -2.94
CA LYS A 259 -10.47 40.41 -1.87
C LYS A 259 -10.79 39.81 -0.50
N ASP A 260 -11.85 39.01 -0.44
CA ASP A 260 -12.37 38.45 0.81
C ASP A 260 -12.28 36.92 0.84
N ASN A 261 -11.90 36.27 -0.27
CA ASN A 261 -11.94 34.82 -0.42
C ASN A 261 -10.67 34.25 -1.05
N ARG A 262 -10.35 32.99 -0.76
CA ARG A 262 -9.41 32.20 -1.57
C ARG A 262 -10.17 31.54 -2.72
N VAL A 263 -9.73 31.77 -3.96
CA VAL A 263 -10.35 31.19 -5.16
C VAL A 263 -9.47 30.09 -5.72
N VAL A 264 -10.01 28.88 -5.84
CA VAL A 264 -9.37 27.74 -6.51
C VAL A 264 -10.20 27.39 -7.75
N MET A 265 -9.52 27.22 -8.89
CA MET A 265 -10.17 26.87 -10.15
C MET A 265 -9.69 25.51 -10.62
N VAL A 266 -10.63 24.61 -10.90
CA VAL A 266 -10.34 23.26 -11.41
C VAL A 266 -10.67 23.22 -12.90
N ALA A 267 -9.73 22.76 -13.72
CA ALA A 267 -9.90 22.62 -15.16
C ALA A 267 -9.91 21.13 -15.55
N ALA A 268 -10.61 20.78 -16.63
CA ALA A 268 -10.75 19.38 -17.06
C ALA A 268 -9.47 18.81 -17.72
N SER A 269 -8.49 19.66 -18.02
CA SER A 269 -7.20 19.23 -18.57
C SER A 269 -6.10 20.24 -18.24
N LYS A 270 -4.84 19.78 -18.27
CA LYS A 270 -3.67 20.64 -18.10
C LYS A 270 -3.63 21.80 -19.11
N GLY A 271 -3.92 21.54 -20.38
CA GLY A 271 -3.95 22.58 -21.42
C GLY A 271 -5.02 23.66 -21.17
N GLN A 272 -6.17 23.30 -20.58
CA GLN A 272 -7.16 24.27 -20.15
C GLN A 272 -6.69 25.07 -18.93
N ALA A 273 -6.03 24.41 -17.97
CA ALA A 273 -5.47 25.07 -16.79
C ALA A 273 -4.38 26.09 -17.19
N GLU A 274 -3.46 25.70 -18.08
CA GLU A 274 -2.42 26.58 -18.62
C GLU A 274 -3.01 27.77 -19.36
N ARG A 275 -3.99 27.54 -20.24
CA ARG A 275 -4.68 28.61 -20.94
C ARG A 275 -5.37 29.59 -19.98
N LEU A 276 -6.01 29.09 -18.92
CA LEU A 276 -6.61 29.93 -17.89
C LEU A 276 -5.53 30.74 -17.17
N ARG A 277 -4.45 30.09 -16.69
CA ARG A 277 -3.32 30.79 -16.06
C ARG A 277 -2.82 31.94 -16.92
N ASP A 278 -2.58 31.70 -18.22
CA ASP A 278 -2.05 32.72 -19.11
C ASP A 278 -3.02 33.91 -19.26
N ILE A 279 -4.34 33.65 -19.28
CA ILE A 279 -5.37 34.70 -19.27
C ILE A 279 -5.32 35.54 -17.97
N PHE A 280 -5.14 34.90 -16.81
CA PHE A 280 -5.05 35.58 -15.52
C PHE A 280 -3.75 36.38 -15.36
N MET A 281 -2.61 35.79 -15.73
CA MET A 281 -1.31 36.45 -15.62
C MET A 281 -1.19 37.66 -16.52
N ASN A 282 -1.81 37.65 -17.71
CA ASN A 282 -1.89 38.81 -18.60
C ASN A 282 -2.70 39.99 -18.05
N GLN A 283 -3.43 39.80 -16.94
CA GLN A 283 -4.21 40.84 -16.25
C GLN A 283 -3.81 41.01 -14.79
N ASP A 284 -2.54 40.73 -14.48
CA ASP A 284 -1.95 40.89 -13.15
C ASP A 284 -2.66 40.11 -12.04
N VAL A 285 -3.27 38.96 -12.37
CA VAL A 285 -3.80 38.01 -11.40
C VAL A 285 -2.86 36.81 -11.32
N ILE A 286 -2.25 36.63 -10.14
CA ILE A 286 -1.35 35.50 -9.89
C ILE A 286 -2.20 34.24 -9.76
N ALA A 287 -2.08 33.33 -10.74
CA ALA A 287 -2.84 32.09 -10.81
C ALA A 287 -1.87 30.90 -10.95
N PRO A 288 -1.15 30.51 -9.89
CA PRO A 288 -0.18 29.43 -9.98
C PRO A 288 -0.91 28.11 -10.30
N LEU A 289 -0.31 27.30 -11.17
CA LEU A 289 -0.80 25.95 -11.42
C LEU A 289 -0.38 25.06 -10.27
N VAL A 290 -1.36 24.41 -9.65
CA VAL A 290 -1.16 23.29 -8.73
C VAL A 290 -1.47 22.05 -9.56
N ALA A 291 -0.42 21.32 -9.94
CA ALA A 291 -0.49 20.15 -10.82
C ALA A 291 -0.28 18.87 -10.01
#